data_AF-A0A9D8KY30-F1
#
_entry.id   AF-A0A9D8KY30-F1
#
_cell.length_a   1.000
_cell.length_b   1.000
_cell.length_c   1.000
_cell.angle_alpha   90.00
_cell.angle_beta   90.00
_cell.angle_gamma   90.00
#
_symmetry.space_group_name_H-M   'P 1'
#
loop_
_entity.id
_entity.type
_entity.pdbx_description
1 polymer ?
#
loop_
_entity_poly.entity_id
_entity_poly.type
_entity_poly.pdbx_seq_one_letter_code
_entity_poly.pdbx_strand_id
1 'polypeptide(L)' 'IGGKREAGSYARIAAAIGAAPRDILFLSDIVEELDAARDAGLRTVLLDRRDDYPMPRTGDATHGHARVEDFSQIVL' A
#
# COMPACT_ATOMS: atom_id res chain seq x y z
N ILE A 1 2.27 -18.85 7.12
CA ILE A 1 2.41 -17.72 6.17
C ILE A 1 0.97 -17.33 5.80
N GLY A 2 0.53 -16.11 6.11
CA GLY A 2 -0.84 -15.64 5.81
C GLY A 2 -0.94 -14.98 4.44
N GLY A 3 -2.15 -14.82 3.92
CA GLY A 3 -2.38 -14.18 2.62
C GLY A 3 -1.96 -12.70 2.59
N LYS A 4 -1.64 -12.19 1.40
CA LYS A 4 -1.28 -10.77 1.19
C LYS A 4 -2.44 -9.78 1.40
N ARG A 5 -3.67 -10.29 1.54
CA ARG A 5 -4.88 -9.49 1.82
C ARG A 5 -5.32 -9.56 3.28
N GLU A 6 -4.51 -10.16 4.15
CA GLU A 6 -4.78 -10.23 5.57
C GLU A 6 -3.95 -9.19 6.31
N ALA A 7 -4.59 -8.29 7.08
CA ALA A 7 -3.90 -7.30 7.91
C ALA A 7 -2.85 -7.93 8.84
N GLY A 8 -3.12 -9.14 9.35
CA GLY A 8 -2.19 -9.89 10.18
C GLY A 8 -0.84 -10.20 9.50
N SER A 9 -0.78 -10.25 8.18
CA SER A 9 0.49 -10.39 7.45
C SER A 9 1.36 -9.14 7.56
N TYR A 10 0.78 -7.95 7.44
CA TYR A 10 1.50 -6.68 7.55
C TYR A 10 1.91 -6.36 8.98
N ALA A 11 1.09 -6.72 9.97
CA ALA A 11 1.47 -6.63 11.39
C ALA A 11 2.71 -7.48 11.70
N ARG A 12 2.78 -8.71 11.15
CA ARG A 12 3.96 -9.57 11.27
C ARG A 12 5.19 -9.01 10.57
N ILE A 13 5.02 -8.40 9.39
CA ILE A 13 6.11 -7.73 8.67
C ILE A 13 6.66 -6.57 9.52
N ALA A 14 5.80 -5.70 10.06
CA ALA A 14 6.23 -4.60 10.91
C ALA A 14 7.00 -5.09 12.14
N ALA A 15 6.51 -6.15 12.80
CA ALA A 15 7.19 -6.77 13.92
C ALA A 15 8.56 -7.36 13.55
N ALA A 16 8.67 -7.99 12.37
CA ALA A 16 9.92 -8.55 11.88
C ALA A 16 10.94 -7.47 11.49
N ILE A 17 10.48 -6.33 10.97
CA ILE A 17 11.30 -5.15 10.69
C ILE A 17 11.75 -4.48 12.00
N GLY A 18 10.97 -4.62 13.08
CA GLY A 18 11.24 -3.96 14.36
C GLY A 18 10.88 -2.48 14.38
N ALA A 19 9.96 -2.05 13.50
CA ALA A 19 9.50 -0.67 13.40
C ALA A 19 8.00 -0.57 13.73
N ALA A 20 7.56 0.60 14.20
CA ALA A 20 6.14 0.82 14.39
C ALA A 20 5.43 0.86 13.02
N PRO A 21 4.22 0.27 12.88
CA PRO A 21 3.48 0.25 11.63
C PRO A 21 3.40 1.62 10.93
N ARG A 22 3.10 2.68 11.69
CA ARG A 22 3.00 4.06 11.20
C ARG A 22 4.29 4.62 10.57
N ASP A 23 5.44 4.06 10.92
CA ASP A 23 6.73 4.50 10.40
C ASP A 23 7.05 3.84 9.05
N ILE A 24 6.34 2.77 8.69
CA ILE A 24 6.53 2.00 7.45
C ILE A 24 5.59 2.54 6.37
N LEU A 25 6.15 2.87 5.20
CA LEU A 25 5.39 3.14 3.98
C LEU A 25 5.34 1.86 3.12
N PHE A 26 4.13 1.38 2.83
CA PHE A 26 3.87 0.28 1.91
C PHE A 26 3.39 0.80 0.56
N LEU A 27 3.99 0.29 -0.51
CA LEU A 27 3.70 0.63 -1.91
C LEU A 27 3.20 -0.64 -2.61
N SER A 28 2.02 -0.56 -3.23
CA SER A 28 1.45 -1.65 -4.03
C SER A 28 0.60 -1.06 -5.15
N ASP A 29 0.46 -1.80 -6.24
CA ASP A 29 -0.48 -1.57 -7.34
C ASP A 29 -1.84 -2.26 -7.11
N ILE A 30 -1.95 -3.09 -6.06
CA ILE A 30 -3.16 -3.81 -5.67
C ILE A 30 -3.82 -3.13 -4.49
N VAL A 31 -5.02 -2.60 -4.70
CA VAL A 31 -5.77 -1.82 -3.70
C VAL A 31 -6.10 -2.66 -2.47
N GLU A 32 -6.47 -3.94 -2.64
CA GLU A 32 -6.81 -4.81 -1.52
C GLU A 32 -5.61 -5.16 -0.62
N GLU A 33 -4.39 -5.09 -1.16
CA GLU A 33 -3.17 -5.21 -0.35
C GLU A 33 -2.93 -3.92 0.46
N LEU A 34 -3.18 -2.76 -0.14
CA LEU A 34 -3.08 -1.47 0.54
C LEU A 34 -4.13 -1.34 1.65
N ASP A 35 -5.36 -1.80 1.42
CA ASP A 35 -6.41 -1.81 2.44
C ASP A 35 -5.95 -2.64 3.66
N ALA A 36 -5.47 -3.86 3.43
CA ALA A 36 -4.98 -4.73 4.49
C ALA A 36 -3.75 -4.14 5.22
N ALA A 37 -2.85 -3.46 4.51
CA ALA A 37 -1.70 -2.79 5.11
C ALA A 37 -2.12 -1.58 5.96
N ARG A 38 -3.08 -0.78 5.48
CA ARG A 38 -3.66 0.35 6.22
C ARG A 38 -4.38 -0.12 7.48
N ASP A 39 -5.13 -1.21 7.41
CA ASP A 39 -5.81 -1.82 8.56
C ASP A 39 -4.82 -2.32 9.62
N ALA A 40 -3.61 -2.70 9.21
CA ALA A 40 -2.49 -3.03 10.10
C ALA A 40 -1.74 -1.79 10.62
N GLY A 41 -2.14 -0.59 10.23
CA GLY A 41 -1.57 0.69 10.67
C GLY A 41 -0.37 1.18 9.86
N LEU A 42 -0.08 0.59 8.71
CA LEU A 42 0.99 1.07 7.82
C LEU A 42 0.52 2.30 7.03
N ARG A 43 1.47 3.18 6.68
CA ARG A 43 1.23 4.19 5.65
C ARG A 43 1.19 3.49 4.29
N THR A 44 0.33 3.97 3.40
CA THR A 44 0.07 3.30 2.12
C THR A 44 0.02 4.29 0.97
N VAL A 45 0.62 3.91 -0.15
CA VAL A 45 0.59 4.66 -1.41
C VAL A 45 0.31 3.69 -2.56
N LEU A 46 -0.67 4.04 -3.38
CA LEU A 46 -1.01 3.32 -4.60
C LEU A 46 -0.04 3.72 -5.71
N LEU A 47 0.72 2.74 -6.21
CA LEU A 47 1.62 2.92 -7.34
C LEU A 47 0.90 2.53 -8.63
N ASP A 48 0.36 3.52 -9.34
CA ASP A 48 -0.39 3.32 -10.57
C ASP A 48 0.53 3.35 -11.79
N ARG A 49 1.13 2.21 -12.11
CA ARG A 49 1.99 2.03 -13.29
C ARG A 49 1.13 1.87 -14.54
N ARG A 50 1.00 2.96 -15.30
CA ARG A 50 0.19 3.00 -16.53
C ARG A 50 0.65 2.01 -17.61
N ASP A 51 1.92 1.59 -17.58
CA ASP A 51 2.45 0.58 -18.48
C ASP A 51 1.95 -0.84 -18.16
N ASP A 52 1.70 -1.13 -16.87
CA ASP A 52 1.22 -2.43 -16.41
C ASP A 52 -0.32 -2.53 -16.47
N TYR A 53 -1.01 -1.40 -16.26
CA TYR A 53 -2.46 -1.31 -16.26
C TYR A 53 -2.93 -0.10 -17.09
N PRO A 54 -3.53 -0.31 -18.28
CA PRO A 54 -3.94 0.79 -19.15
C PRO A 54 -5.13 1.58 -18.59
N MET A 55 -5.89 0.99 -17.66
CA MET A 55 -7.01 1.67 -17.01
C MET A 55 -6.55 2.26 -15.68
N PRO A 56 -6.50 3.60 -15.55
CA PRO A 56 -5.99 4.25 -14.36
C PRO A 56 -6.94 4.04 -13.18
N ARG A 57 -6.38 3.86 -11.99
CA ARG A 57 -7.16 3.80 -10.74
C ARG A 57 -7.32 5.22 -10.22
N THR A 58 -8.49 5.80 -10.40
CA THR A 58 -8.78 7.19 -9.99
C THR A 58 -10.06 7.27 -9.17
N GLY A 59 -10.20 8.33 -8.36
CA GLY A 59 -11.37 8.55 -7.52
C GLY A 59 -11.59 7.39 -6.54
N ASP A 60 -12.80 6.87 -6.50
CA ASP A 60 -13.19 5.80 -5.57
C ASP A 60 -12.36 4.53 -5.74
N ALA A 61 -11.84 4.24 -6.94
CA ALA A 61 -11.00 3.07 -7.20
C ALA A 61 -9.65 3.07 -6.45
N THR A 62 -9.29 4.20 -5.83
CA THR A 62 -8.08 4.32 -5.00
C THR A 62 -8.32 3.91 -3.55
N HIS A 63 -9.58 3.71 -3.13
CA HIS A 63 -9.98 3.54 -1.72
C HIS A 63 -9.39 4.62 -0.78
N GLY A 64 -9.16 5.83 -1.31
CA GLY A 64 -8.59 6.95 -0.54
C GLY A 64 -7.08 6.88 -0.31
N HIS A 65 -6.37 5.91 -0.91
CA HIS A 65 -4.91 5.89 -0.86
C HIS A 65 -4.32 7.01 -1.72
N ALA A 66 -3.22 7.62 -1.23
CA ALA A 66 -2.46 8.56 -2.04
C ALA A 66 -1.91 7.83 -3.27
N ARG A 67 -2.17 8.38 -4.47
CA ARG A 67 -1.78 7.79 -5.74
C ARG A 67 -0.56 8.50 -6.32
N VAL A 68 0.40 7.71 -6.75
CA VAL A 68 1.55 8.15 -7.55
C VAL A 68 1.73 7.22 -8.74
N GLU A 69 2.34 7.70 -9.79
CA GLU A 69 2.69 6.90 -10.97
C GLU A 69 4.18 6.59 -11.02
N ASP A 70 4.99 7.37 -10.29
CA ASP A 70 6.44 7.22 -10.18
C ASP A 70 6.90 7.46 -8.73
N PHE A 71 8.01 6.84 -8.33
CA PHE A 71 8.58 7.00 -6.99
C PHE A 71 9.04 8.42 -6.70
N SER A 72 9.40 9.22 -7.72
CA SER A 72 9.78 10.62 -7.56
C SER A 72 8.63 11.51 -7.06
N GLN A 73 7.38 11.03 -7.14
CA GLN A 73 6.20 11.78 -6.71
C GLN A 73 5.85 11.54 -5.23
N ILE A 74 6.56 10.62 -4.55
CA ILE A 74 6.34 10.33 -3.14
C ILE A 74 6.96 11.44 -2.29
N VAL A 75 6.13 12.10 -1.48
CA VAL A 75 6.55 13.11 -0.50
C VAL A 75 6.31 12.54 0.90
N LEU A 76 7.36 12.44 1.73
CA LEU A 76 7.37 11.79 3.04
C LEU A 76 7.47 12.79 4.21
#